data_AF-F0EJX9-F1
#
_entry.id   AF-F0EJX9-F1
#
_cell.length_a   1.000
_cell.length_b   1.000
_cell.length_c   1.000
_cell.angle_alpha   90.00
_cell.angle_beta   90.00
_cell.angle_gamma   90.00
#
_symmetry.space_group_name_H-M   'P 1'
#
loop_
_entity.id
_entity.type
_entity.pdbx_description
1 polymer ?
#
loop_
_entity_poly.entity_id
_entity_poly.type
_entity_poly.pdbx_seq_one_letter_code
_entity_poly.pdbx_strand_id
1 'polypeptide(L)'
;MAPMPKIKRSEHQFDPGKEEDVIIKASRFRIYFQNRYMLISLTNDILTGLFYIFGSIVSLTSLPAIYGTIAYLIGGVFLTIRPLIKIVRHVYIYNDRNQEGEKEKDVTITDDER
;
A
#
# COMPACT_ATOMS: atom_id res chain seq x y z
N MET A 1 5.39 -32.88 -37.15
CA MET A 1 5.79 -32.33 -35.82
C MET A 1 5.39 -30.86 -35.80
N ALA A 2 4.26 -30.50 -35.19
CA ALA A 2 3.81 -29.10 -35.15
C ALA A 2 4.68 -28.30 -34.16
N PRO A 3 5.07 -27.04 -34.47
CA PRO A 3 5.88 -26.25 -33.56
C PRO A 3 5.06 -25.88 -32.31
N MET A 4 5.60 -26.18 -31.12
CA MET A 4 4.96 -25.85 -29.85
C MET A 4 4.93 -24.32 -29.63
N PRO A 5 3.81 -23.74 -29.19
CA PRO A 5 3.74 -22.32 -28.85
C PRO A 5 4.63 -22.02 -27.64
N LYS A 6 5.59 -21.12 -27.83
CA LYS A 6 6.45 -20.61 -26.74
C LYS A 6 5.62 -19.70 -25.84
N ILE A 7 5.09 -20.26 -24.75
CA ILE A 7 4.41 -19.47 -23.72
C ILE A 7 5.49 -18.61 -23.04
N LYS A 8 5.56 -17.33 -23.40
CA LYS A 8 6.34 -16.33 -22.65
C LYS A 8 5.67 -16.16 -21.29
N ARG A 9 6.12 -16.91 -20.29
CA ARG A 9 5.85 -16.57 -18.90
C ARG A 9 6.69 -15.34 -18.60
N SER A 10 6.04 -14.19 -18.52
CA SER A 10 6.65 -12.97 -18.00
C SER A 10 7.01 -13.22 -16.53
N GLU A 11 8.23 -13.66 -16.30
CA GLU A 11 8.86 -13.68 -14.99
C GLU A 11 8.98 -12.22 -14.58
N HIS A 12 8.17 -11.84 -13.59
CA HIS A 12 8.10 -10.47 -13.10
C HIS A 12 9.50 -10.13 -12.57
N GLN A 13 10.25 -9.30 -13.31
CA GLN A 13 11.56 -8.85 -12.88
C GLN A 13 11.38 -8.08 -11.57
N PHE A 14 11.90 -8.64 -10.49
CA PHE A 14 11.92 -8.02 -9.19
C PHE A 14 13.07 -6.99 -9.21
N ASP A 15 12.70 -5.74 -9.45
CA ASP A 15 13.62 -4.60 -9.46
C ASP A 15 14.18 -4.35 -8.04
N PRO A 16 15.51 -4.35 -7.82
CA PRO A 16 16.14 -4.30 -6.50
C PRO A 16 16.10 -2.92 -5.80
N GLY A 17 15.12 -2.06 -6.11
CA GLY A 17 14.75 -0.86 -5.34
C GLY A 17 13.56 -1.07 -4.39
N LYS A 18 13.16 -2.33 -4.16
CA LYS A 18 11.88 -2.72 -3.57
C LYS A 18 11.93 -2.89 -2.04
N GLU A 19 11.36 -1.94 -1.31
CA GLU A 19 10.99 -2.06 0.11
C GLU A 19 9.80 -3.02 0.33
N GLU A 20 9.92 -4.29 -0.05
CA GLU A 20 8.83 -5.27 -0.02
C GLU A 20 9.14 -6.44 0.91
N ASP A 21 8.53 -6.47 2.11
CA ASP A 21 9.10 -7.28 3.18
C ASP A 21 8.11 -8.05 4.08
N VAL A 22 6.89 -8.35 3.61
CA VAL A 22 5.97 -9.25 4.35
C VAL A 22 5.18 -10.19 3.44
N ILE A 23 5.51 -11.49 3.50
CA ILE A 23 4.77 -12.58 2.84
C ILE A 23 3.89 -13.29 3.88
N ILE A 24 2.56 -13.12 3.81
CA ILE A 24 1.64 -13.90 4.63
C ILE A 24 1.10 -15.07 3.80
N LYS A 25 1.47 -16.30 4.19
CA LYS A 25 1.10 -17.53 3.48
C LYS A 25 -0.21 -18.09 4.06
N ALA A 26 -1.36 -17.67 3.53
CA ALA A 26 -2.65 -18.25 3.85
C ALA A 26 -2.96 -19.41 2.87
N SER A 27 -2.64 -20.66 3.26
CA SER A 27 -2.84 -22.00 2.63
C SER A 27 -3.29 -22.13 1.14
N ARG A 28 -4.27 -21.37 0.66
CA ARG A 28 -4.79 -21.41 -0.73
C ARG A 28 -4.57 -20.15 -1.58
N PHE A 29 -4.18 -19.03 -0.98
CA PHE A 29 -3.98 -17.76 -1.67
C PHE A 29 -2.62 -17.16 -1.30
N ARG A 30 -1.82 -16.80 -2.31
CA ARG A 30 -0.57 -16.05 -2.12
C ARG A 30 -0.91 -14.57 -2.22
N ILE A 31 -0.91 -13.87 -1.09
CA ILE A 31 -1.12 -12.42 -1.06
C ILE A 31 0.26 -11.76 -1.01
N TYR A 32 0.60 -11.05 -2.09
CA TYR A 32 1.85 -10.30 -2.21
C TYR A 32 1.61 -8.88 -1.69
N PHE A 33 2.14 -8.55 -0.51
CA PHE A 33 2.01 -7.20 0.04
C PHE A 33 3.25 -6.39 -0.31
N GLN A 34 3.12 -5.57 -1.35
CA GLN A 34 4.17 -4.69 -1.87
C GLN A 34 4.58 -3.56 -0.91
N ASN A 35 3.93 -3.43 0.25
CA ASN A 35 4.09 -2.27 1.10
C ASN A 35 3.54 -2.52 2.51
N ARG A 36 4.36 -2.39 3.57
CA ARG A 36 3.88 -2.50 4.98
C ARG A 36 2.71 -1.55 5.25
N TYR A 37 2.71 -0.39 4.60
CA TYR A 37 1.62 0.60 4.68
C TYR A 37 0.29 0.08 4.10
N MET A 38 0.34 -0.76 3.06
CA MET A 38 -0.87 -1.37 2.49
C MET A 38 -1.52 -2.33 3.50
N LEU A 39 -0.73 -3.12 4.21
CA LEU A 39 -1.24 -4.00 5.26
C LEU A 39 -1.84 -3.18 6.41
N ILE A 40 -1.13 -2.14 6.88
CA ILE A 40 -1.61 -1.25 7.95
C ILE A 40 -2.95 -0.59 7.56
N SER A 41 -3.05 -0.04 6.35
CA SER A 41 -4.29 0.58 5.87
C SER A 41 -5.44 -0.43 5.78
N LEU A 42 -5.19 -1.63 5.25
CA LEU A 42 -6.21 -2.68 5.19
C LEU A 42 -6.68 -3.12 6.58
N THR A 43 -5.75 -3.28 7.52
CA THR A 43 -6.08 -3.62 8.92
C THR A 43 -6.93 -2.52 9.56
N ASN A 44 -6.57 -1.25 9.36
CA ASN A 44 -7.34 -0.10 9.84
C ASN A 44 -8.79 -0.14 9.32
N ASP A 45 -8.99 -0.54 8.07
CA ASP A 45 -10.30 -0.60 7.43
C ASP A 45 -11.19 -1.67 8.05
N ILE A 46 -10.63 -2.86 8.25
CA ILE A 46 -11.32 -3.97 8.91
C ILE A 46 -11.70 -3.54 10.33
N LEU A 47 -10.77 -2.91 11.06
CA LEU A 47 -10.99 -2.47 12.43
C LEU A 47 -12.08 -1.40 12.51
N THR A 48 -12.07 -0.43 11.59
CA THR A 48 -13.12 0.57 11.43
C THR A 48 -14.49 -0.10 11.30
N GLY A 49 -14.61 -1.05 10.36
CA GLY A 49 -15.85 -1.80 10.14
C GLY A 49 -16.31 -2.55 11.37
N LEU A 50 -15.39 -3.24 12.07
CA LEU A 50 -15.70 -3.98 13.29
C LEU A 50 -16.26 -3.08 14.40
N PHE A 51 -15.68 -1.89 14.61
CA PHE A 51 -16.17 -0.95 15.62
C PHE A 51 -17.56 -0.42 15.28
N TYR A 52 -17.84 -0.11 14.02
CA TYR A 52 -19.18 0.31 13.59
C TYR A 52 -20.22 -0.81 13.70
N ILE A 53 -19.86 -2.04 13.33
CA ILE A 53 -20.73 -3.20 13.51
C ILE A 53 -21.02 -3.42 14.99
N PHE A 54 -19.99 -3.40 15.85
CA PHE A 54 -20.16 -3.58 17.29
C PHE A 54 -21.03 -2.47 17.91
N GLY A 55 -20.76 -1.21 17.56
CA GLY A 55 -21.60 -0.09 18.00
C GLY A 55 -23.05 -0.23 17.56
N SER A 56 -23.28 -0.82 16.38
CA SER A 56 -24.62 -1.10 15.86
C SER A 56 -25.30 -2.22 16.63
N ILE A 57 -24.62 -3.33 16.92
CA ILE A 57 -25.17 -4.40 17.75
C ILE A 57 -25.56 -3.86 19.13
N VAL A 58 -24.72 -3.05 19.76
CA VAL A 58 -25.05 -2.41 21.03
C VAL A 58 -26.29 -1.52 20.90
N SER A 59 -26.35 -0.70 19.85
CA SER A 59 -27.49 0.20 19.60
C SER A 59 -28.81 -0.53 19.30
N LEU A 60 -28.74 -1.76 18.77
CA LEU A 60 -29.90 -2.62 18.51
C LEU A 60 -30.36 -3.42 19.74
N THR A 61 -29.55 -3.50 20.78
CA THR A 61 -29.83 -4.31 21.98
C THR A 61 -30.18 -3.42 23.17
N SER A 62 -30.64 -4.02 24.27
CA SER A 62 -30.93 -3.31 25.53
C SER A 62 -29.68 -2.96 26.34
N LEU A 63 -28.49 -3.05 25.73
CA LEU A 63 -27.22 -2.69 26.37
C LEU A 63 -27.12 -1.17 26.58
N PRO A 64 -26.34 -0.71 27.58
CA PRO A 64 -26.13 0.72 27.77
C PRO A 64 -25.55 1.39 26.51
N ALA A 65 -26.23 2.44 26.04
CA ALA A 65 -25.90 3.12 24.79
C ALA A 65 -24.46 3.66 24.75
N ILE A 66 -23.89 4.00 25.92
CA ILE A 66 -22.52 4.51 26.05
C ILE A 66 -21.48 3.59 25.41
N TYR A 67 -21.64 2.26 25.49
CA TYR A 67 -20.71 1.32 24.87
C TYR A 67 -20.75 1.42 23.35
N GLY A 68 -21.94 1.59 22.78
CA GLY A 68 -22.12 1.77 21.34
C GLY A 68 -21.58 3.11 20.86
N THR A 69 -21.81 4.18 21.63
CA THR A 69 -21.26 5.52 21.34
C THR A 69 -19.74 5.52 21.34
N ILE A 70 -19.10 4.88 22.32
CA ILE A 70 -17.63 4.76 22.36
C ILE A 70 -17.12 3.95 21.18
N ALA A 71 -17.79 2.85 20.82
CA ALA A 71 -17.42 2.05 19.66
C ALA A 71 -17.50 2.86 18.35
N TYR A 72 -18.59 3.61 18.15
CA TYR A 72 -18.73 4.50 17.00
C TYR A 72 -17.68 5.61 16.97
N LEU A 73 -17.34 6.19 18.13
CA LEU A 73 -16.31 7.21 18.23
C LEU A 73 -14.94 6.64 17.80
N ILE A 74 -14.57 5.47 18.33
CA ILE A 74 -13.32 4.78 17.96
C ILE A 74 -13.32 4.45 16.46
N GLY A 75 -14.43 3.92 15.94
CA GLY A 75 -14.59 3.67 14.51
C GLY A 75 -14.40 4.93 13.66
N GLY A 76 -14.97 6.06 14.09
CA GLY A 76 -14.79 7.37 13.44
C GLY A 76 -13.34 7.84 13.44
N VAL A 77 -12.61 7.65 14.55
CA VAL A 77 -11.17 7.96 14.61
C VAL A 77 -10.40 7.10 13.60
N PHE A 78 -10.62 5.79 13.55
CA PHE A 78 -9.95 4.94 12.54
C PHE A 78 -10.33 5.30 11.11
N LEU A 79 -11.57 5.75 10.88
CA LEU A 79 -12.00 6.26 9.57
C LEU A 79 -11.18 7.49 9.15
N THR A 80 -10.86 8.38 10.09
CA THR A 80 -10.01 9.56 9.81
C THR A 80 -8.53 9.24 9.64
N ILE A 81 -8.02 8.18 10.27
CA ILE A 81 -6.61 7.76 10.10
C ILE A 81 -6.33 7.29 8.66
N ARG A 82 -7.32 6.68 8.00
CA ARG A 82 -7.20 6.19 6.61
C ARG A 82 -6.66 7.25 5.62
N PRO A 83 -7.26 8.45 5.47
CA PRO A 83 -6.73 9.48 4.58
C PRO A 83 -5.34 9.98 5.01
N LEU A 84 -5.02 10.01 6.31
CA LEU A 84 -3.69 10.39 6.80
C LEU A 84 -2.62 9.41 6.28
N ILE A 85 -2.86 8.10 6.41
CA ILE A 85 -1.94 7.07 5.88
C ILE A 85 -1.80 7.22 4.35
N LYS A 86 -2.91 7.53 3.66
CA LYS A 86 -2.90 7.74 2.21
C LYS A 86 -2.06 8.95 1.81
N ILE A 87 -2.13 10.05 2.57
CA ILE A 87 -1.32 11.27 2.33
C ILE A 87 0.16 10.95 2.51
N VAL A 88 0.54 10.32 3.64
CA VAL A 88 1.95 9.94 3.89
C VAL A 88 2.51 9.06 2.77
N ARG A 89 1.70 8.14 2.22
CA ARG A 89 2.11 7.31 1.07
C ARG A 89 2.33 8.09 -0.23
N HIS A 90 1.60 9.18 -0.47
CA HIS A 90 1.71 9.93 -1.74
C HIS A 90 2.67 11.12 -1.66
N VAL A 91 3.04 11.56 -0.44
CA VAL A 91 4.09 12.56 -0.23
C VAL A 91 5.46 11.86 -0.28
N TYR A 92 5.84 11.37 -1.46
CA TYR A 92 7.25 11.15 -1.77
C TYR A 92 7.80 12.49 -2.26
N ILE A 93 8.57 13.16 -1.41
CA ILE A 93 9.37 14.33 -1.84
C ILE A 93 10.38 13.80 -2.86
N TYR A 94 10.11 14.04 -4.15
CA TYR A 94 11.12 13.92 -5.19
C TYR A 94 12.08 15.09 -5.01
N ASN A 95 13.34 14.78 -4.70
CA ASN A 95 14.43 15.74 -4.76
C ASN A 95 15.00 15.68 -6.18
N ASP A 96 14.55 16.56 -7.08
CA ASP A 96 14.98 16.65 -8.49
C ASP A 96 16.46 17.09 -8.67
N ARG A 97 17.31 16.96 -7.64
CA ARG A 97 18.68 17.52 -7.65
C ARG A 97 19.73 16.71 -8.43
N ASN A 98 19.36 15.62 -9.09
CA ASN A 98 20.35 14.75 -9.77
C ASN A 98 20.17 14.59 -11.29
N GLN A 99 19.23 15.28 -11.95
CA GLN A 99 19.10 15.16 -13.42
C GLN A 99 19.96 16.15 -14.23
N GLU A 100 20.51 17.20 -13.59
CA GLU A 100 21.38 18.15 -14.29
C GLU A 100 22.80 17.58 -14.51
N GLY A 101 23.30 16.75 -13.58
CA GLY A 101 24.65 16.17 -13.65
C GLY A 101 24.83 15.01 -14.63
N GLU A 102 23.75 14.38 -15.11
CA GLU A 102 23.82 13.34 -16.17
C GLU A 102 23.75 13.95 -17.56
N LYS A 103 22.99 15.04 -17.76
CA LYS A 103 22.94 15.75 -19.04
C LYS A 103 24.24 16.50 -19.34
N GLU A 104 24.89 17.06 -18.33
CA GLU A 104 26.19 17.73 -18.51
C GLU A 104 27.31 16.74 -18.88
N LYS A 105 27.27 15.51 -18.35
CA LYS A 105 28.23 14.45 -18.73
C LYS A 105 27.99 13.92 -20.14
N ASP A 106 26.74 13.72 -20.56
CA ASP A 106 26.41 13.24 -21.91
C ASP A 106 26.79 14.28 -22.99
N VAL A 107 26.58 15.56 -22.71
CA VAL A 107 26.99 16.67 -23.60
C VAL A 107 28.51 16.82 -23.66
N THR A 108 29.21 16.74 -22.52
CA THR A 108 30.68 16.87 -22.49
C THR A 108 31.38 15.70 -23.20
N ILE A 109 30.84 14.47 -23.08
CA ILE A 109 31.41 13.29 -23.77
C ILE A 109 31.17 13.35 -25.29
N THR A 110 30.05 13.91 -25.74
CA THR A 110 29.75 14.01 -27.19
C THR A 110 30.45 15.17 -27.88
N ASP A 111 30.78 16.25 -27.17
CA ASP A 111 31.51 17.39 -27.74
C ASP A 111 33.04 17.15 -27.83
N ASP A 112 33.62 16.30 -26.97
CA ASP A 112 35.07 15.98 -26.98
C ASP A 112 35.46 14.88 -27.99
N GLU A 113 34.49 14.12 -28.52
CA GLU A 113 34.72 13.04 -29.50
C GLU A 113 34.56 13.48 -30.99
N ARG A 114 34.49 14.79 -31.28
CA ARG A 114 34.29 15.30 -32.65
C ARG A 114 35.42 16.15 -33.22
#